data_AF-A0AAD2GQI4-F1
#
_entry.id   AF-A0AAD2GQI4-F1
#
_cell.length_a   1.000
_cell.length_b   1.000
_cell.length_c   1.000
_cell.angle_alpha   90.00
_cell.angle_beta   90.00
_cell.angle_gamma   90.00
#
_symmetry.space_group_name_H-M   'P 1'
#
loop_
_entity.id
_entity.type
_entity.pdbx_description
1 polymer ?
#
loop_
_entity_poly.entity_id
_entity_poly.type
_entity_poly.pdbx_seq_one_letter_code
_entity_poly.pdbx_strand_id
1 'polypeptide(L)'
;MKRLTGASRVVLFDHTIRRRRPTEFDDAPNKRQPVSQAHVDQTNSSAVSRVHRHLPPEDAPALLKGRFQVVNMWRPINHIALDWPLALCDFRTVDVEKDLLAIALVYPDREGETYGVKYNENQRWVYLRGMDPDEVALIKCFDSQQDGSVALLTPHTAFSDPTTPADAPLRESIELRFLVFYD
;
A
#
# COMPACT_ATOMS: atom_id res chain seq x y z
N MET A 1 3.10 -13.66 6.43
CA MET A 1 2.09 -12.86 7.16
C MET A 1 1.87 -13.34 8.59
N LYS A 2 1.10 -14.41 8.89
CA LYS A 2 0.86 -14.85 10.29
C LYS A 2 2.13 -14.91 11.16
N ARG A 3 3.19 -15.55 10.64
CA ARG A 3 4.50 -15.62 11.33
C ARG A 3 5.16 -14.25 11.55
N LEU A 4 5.01 -13.33 10.61
CA LEU A 4 5.66 -12.00 10.65
C LEU A 4 4.91 -11.03 11.56
N THR A 5 3.59 -11.16 11.65
CA THR A 5 2.74 -10.23 12.39
C THR A 5 2.31 -10.77 13.76
N GLY A 6 2.29 -12.09 13.96
CA GLY A 6 1.67 -12.72 15.13
C GLY A 6 0.14 -12.80 15.05
N ALA A 7 -0.44 -12.49 13.89
CA ALA A 7 -1.88 -12.49 13.68
C ALA A 7 -2.49 -13.89 13.78
N SER A 8 -3.63 -13.98 14.45
CA SER A 8 -4.47 -15.19 14.53
C SER A 8 -5.11 -15.51 13.17
N ARG A 9 -5.55 -14.47 12.45
CA ARG A 9 -6.22 -14.57 11.14
C ARG A 9 -5.62 -13.58 10.14
N VAL A 10 -5.43 -14.06 8.92
CA VAL A 10 -4.96 -13.27 7.78
C VAL A 10 -5.78 -13.66 6.56
N VAL A 11 -6.30 -12.67 5.85
CA VAL A 11 -7.09 -12.86 4.62
C VAL A 11 -6.46 -12.05 3.49
N LEU A 12 -5.93 -12.74 2.48
CA LEU A 12 -5.55 -12.13 1.21
C LEU A 12 -6.82 -11.80 0.43
N PHE A 13 -7.05 -10.53 0.12
CA PHE A 13 -8.29 -10.10 -0.54
C PHE A 13 -8.08 -9.47 -1.92
N ASP A 14 -6.84 -9.11 -2.27
CA ASP A 14 -6.52 -8.50 -3.55
C ASP A 14 -5.04 -8.67 -3.89
N HIS A 15 -4.72 -8.60 -5.17
CA HIS A 15 -3.35 -8.46 -5.65
C HIS A 15 -3.31 -7.56 -6.88
N THR A 16 -2.18 -6.89 -7.08
CA THR A 16 -1.95 -6.07 -8.28
C THR A 16 -0.55 -6.28 -8.79
N ILE A 17 -0.42 -6.58 -10.08
CA ILE A 17 0.86 -6.58 -10.77
C ILE A 17 1.00 -5.23 -11.49
N ARG A 18 2.14 -4.58 -11.32
CA ARG A 18 2.49 -3.33 -12.01
C ARG A 18 3.72 -3.58 -12.87
N ARG A 19 3.62 -3.22 -14.16
CA ARG A 19 4.70 -3.34 -15.15
C ARG A 19 4.94 -2.00 -15.81
N ARG A 20 6.17 -1.48 -15.71
CA ARG A 20 6.53 -0.24 -16.38
C ARG A 20 6.58 -0.48 -17.89
N ARG A 21 5.70 0.20 -18.62
CA ARG A 21 5.62 0.20 -20.10
C ARG A 21 5.44 1.64 -20.59
N PRO A 22 6.52 2.38 -20.89
CA PRO A 22 6.48 3.81 -21.22
C PRO A 22 5.52 4.22 -22.33
N THR A 23 5.24 3.31 -23.27
CA THR A 23 4.40 3.55 -24.44
C THR A 23 2.92 3.21 -24.22
N GLU A 24 2.53 2.75 -23.04
CA GLU A 24 1.15 2.33 -22.73
C GLU A 24 0.50 3.21 -21.68
N PHE A 25 -0.80 3.47 -21.85
CA PHE A 25 -1.64 4.14 -20.84
C PHE A 25 -2.03 3.17 -19.72
N ASP A 26 -2.11 3.69 -18.49
CA ASP A 26 -2.64 2.96 -17.32
C ASP A 26 -4.18 3.04 -17.29
N ASP A 27 -4.81 2.38 -18.26
CA ASP A 27 -6.27 2.42 -18.48
C ASP A 27 -6.98 1.07 -18.20
N ALA A 28 -6.22 0.02 -17.89
CA ALA A 28 -6.75 -1.32 -17.70
C ALA A 28 -5.99 -2.08 -16.59
N PRO A 29 -6.63 -3.04 -15.90
CA PRO A 29 -5.98 -3.81 -14.82
C PRO A 29 -4.68 -4.51 -15.23
N ASN A 30 -4.60 -5.00 -16.47
CA ASN A 30 -3.40 -5.64 -17.01
C ASN A 30 -2.36 -4.65 -17.54
N LYS A 31 -2.63 -3.34 -17.52
CA LYS A 31 -1.75 -2.24 -17.97
C LYS A 31 -1.22 -1.35 -16.84
N ARG A 32 -1.51 -1.71 -15.59
CA ARG A 32 -1.11 -0.97 -14.39
C ARG A 32 0.40 -0.65 -14.38
N GLN A 33 0.71 0.63 -14.21
CA GLN A 33 2.07 1.18 -14.16
C GLN A 33 2.47 1.46 -12.70
N PRO A 34 3.75 1.72 -12.39
CA PRO A 34 4.14 2.33 -11.12
C PRO A 34 3.36 3.62 -10.82
N VAL A 35 2.86 3.78 -9.59
CA VAL A 35 2.11 4.99 -9.19
C VAL A 35 3.11 6.07 -8.79
N SER A 36 3.07 7.22 -9.43
CA SER A 36 3.94 8.36 -9.13
C SER A 36 3.40 9.30 -8.04
N GLN A 37 2.09 9.25 -7.80
CA GLN A 37 1.45 10.03 -6.74
C GLN A 37 1.64 9.37 -5.38
N ALA A 38 2.15 10.14 -4.41
CA ALA A 38 2.22 9.70 -3.02
C ALA A 38 0.81 9.47 -2.46
N HIS A 39 0.59 8.27 -1.93
CA HIS A 39 -0.72 7.83 -1.48
C HIS A 39 -0.65 6.87 -0.29
N VAL A 40 -1.83 6.63 0.29
CA VAL A 40 -2.11 5.50 1.19
C VAL A 40 -3.37 4.82 0.68
N ASP A 41 -3.31 3.49 0.54
CA ASP A 41 -4.37 2.68 -0.06
C ASP A 41 -5.71 2.69 0.70
N GLN A 42 -5.71 3.06 1.98
CA GLN A 42 -6.90 2.96 2.83
C GLN A 42 -7.08 4.21 3.68
N THR A 43 -8.29 4.75 3.63
CA THR A 43 -8.86 5.53 4.73
C THR A 43 -9.52 4.61 5.76
N ASN A 44 -9.93 5.16 6.91
CA ASN A 44 -10.61 4.36 7.94
C ASN A 44 -11.92 3.73 7.40
N SER A 45 -12.75 4.50 6.71
CA SER A 45 -13.99 4.03 6.09
C SER A 45 -13.72 2.93 5.05
N SER A 46 -12.67 3.09 4.24
CA SER A 46 -12.27 2.10 3.25
C SER A 46 -11.76 0.80 3.88
N ALA A 47 -10.94 0.89 4.92
CA ALA A 47 -10.44 -0.28 5.64
C ALA A 47 -11.60 -1.09 6.25
N VAL A 48 -12.55 -0.44 6.92
CA VAL A 48 -13.76 -1.09 7.45
C VAL A 48 -14.60 -1.71 6.34
N SER A 49 -14.75 -1.00 5.21
CA SER A 49 -15.46 -1.54 4.04
C SER A 49 -14.79 -2.77 3.45
N ARG A 50 -13.45 -2.88 3.50
CA ARG A 50 -12.73 -4.11 3.11
C ARG A 50 -13.10 -5.29 3.99
N VAL A 51 -13.23 -5.09 5.31
CA VAL A 51 -13.65 -6.14 6.23
C VAL A 51 -15.03 -6.67 5.86
N HIS A 52 -16.02 -5.78 5.68
CA HIS A 52 -17.37 -6.19 5.29
C HIS A 52 -17.45 -6.84 3.91
N ARG A 53 -16.61 -6.41 2.96
CA ARG A 53 -16.64 -6.93 1.59
C ARG A 53 -16.04 -8.33 1.49
N HIS A 54 -14.97 -8.59 2.22
CA HIS A 54 -14.09 -9.73 1.98
C HIS A 54 -14.18 -10.81 3.05
N LEU A 55 -15.04 -10.62 4.06
CA LEU A 55 -15.31 -11.60 5.10
C LEU A 55 -16.79 -11.98 5.14
N PRO A 56 -17.11 -13.15 5.71
CA PRO A 56 -18.49 -13.50 6.02
C PRO A 56 -19.15 -12.44 6.92
N PRO A 57 -20.40 -12.03 6.66
CA PRO A 57 -21.11 -11.01 7.45
C PRO A 57 -21.18 -11.30 8.94
N GLU A 58 -21.20 -12.57 9.33
CA GLU A 58 -21.22 -13.05 10.72
C GLU A 58 -19.90 -12.80 11.47
N ASP A 59 -18.77 -12.78 10.75
CA ASP A 59 -17.44 -12.60 11.34
C ASP A 59 -17.12 -11.11 11.57
N ALA A 60 -17.56 -10.25 10.66
CA ALA A 60 -17.14 -8.84 10.62
C ALA A 60 -17.41 -8.07 11.93
N PRO A 61 -18.59 -8.17 12.59
CA PRO A 61 -18.86 -7.43 13.83
C PRO A 61 -17.92 -7.78 14.98
N ALA A 62 -17.47 -9.04 15.08
CA ALA A 62 -16.54 -9.45 16.13
C ALA A 62 -15.12 -8.96 15.80
N LEU A 63 -14.68 -9.14 14.56
CA LEU A 63 -13.34 -8.76 14.11
C LEU A 63 -13.11 -7.24 14.13
N LEU A 64 -14.14 -6.44 13.82
CA LEU A 64 -14.07 -4.97 13.87
C LEU A 64 -13.99 -4.41 15.30
N LYS A 65 -14.37 -5.18 16.32
CA LYS A 65 -14.18 -4.78 17.73
C LYS A 65 -12.74 -4.95 18.19
N GLY A 66 -12.00 -5.89 17.58
CA GLY A 66 -10.59 -6.13 17.86
C GLY A 66 -9.67 -5.21 17.07
N ARG A 67 -8.37 -5.34 17.32
CA ARG A 67 -7.36 -4.71 16.48
C ARG A 67 -7.28 -5.43 15.15
N PHE A 68 -7.32 -4.68 14.05
CA PHE A 68 -7.06 -5.18 12.72
C PHE A 68 -6.23 -4.19 11.90
N GLN A 69 -5.58 -4.70 10.87
CA GLN A 69 -4.73 -3.92 9.97
C GLN A 69 -5.02 -4.28 8.53
N VAL A 70 -4.71 -3.34 7.63
CA VAL A 70 -4.51 -3.62 6.20
C VAL A 70 -3.01 -3.50 5.93
N VAL A 71 -2.40 -4.60 5.48
CA VAL A 71 -0.96 -4.65 5.18
C VAL A 71 -0.78 -5.12 3.75
N ASN A 72 -0.02 -4.37 2.97
CA ASN A 72 0.43 -4.78 1.66
C ASN A 72 1.79 -5.48 1.79
N MET A 73 2.01 -6.53 1.00
CA MET A 73 3.33 -7.10 0.76
C MET A 73 3.72 -6.75 -0.67
N TRP A 74 4.80 -5.99 -0.81
CA TRP A 74 5.33 -5.56 -2.09
C TRP A 74 6.66 -6.27 -2.38
N ARG A 75 6.85 -6.73 -3.62
CA ARG A 75 8.16 -7.16 -4.09
C ARG A 75 8.32 -7.04 -5.62
N PRO A 76 9.55 -6.94 -6.12
CA PRO A 76 9.87 -7.22 -7.52
C PRO A 76 9.57 -8.69 -7.85
N ILE A 77 9.27 -8.99 -9.12
CA ILE A 77 8.92 -10.37 -9.53
C ILE A 77 9.79 -10.96 -10.64
N ASN A 78 10.58 -10.16 -11.34
CA ASN A 78 11.36 -10.62 -12.49
C ASN A 78 12.86 -10.29 -12.36
N HIS A 79 13.19 -9.10 -11.87
CA HIS A 79 14.55 -8.59 -11.73
C HIS A 79 14.61 -7.56 -10.61
N ILE A 80 15.83 -7.12 -10.25
CA ILE A 80 16.05 -6.08 -9.24
C ILE A 80 15.29 -4.79 -9.57
N ALA A 81 14.62 -4.19 -8.59
CA ALA A 81 13.89 -2.95 -8.80
C ALA A 81 14.82 -1.73 -8.74
N LEU A 82 15.46 -1.42 -9.87
CA LEU A 82 16.18 -0.17 -10.10
C LEU A 82 15.29 0.89 -10.77
N ASP A 83 14.52 0.50 -11.78
CA ASP A 83 13.55 1.36 -12.43
C ASP A 83 12.35 1.62 -11.49
N TRP A 84 11.96 2.88 -11.33
CA TRP A 84 10.82 3.32 -10.51
C TRP A 84 10.72 2.64 -9.12
N PRO A 85 11.73 2.71 -8.24
CA PRO A 85 11.74 1.96 -6.98
C PRO A 85 10.61 2.40 -6.02
N LEU A 86 10.29 1.54 -5.06
CA LEU A 86 9.30 1.82 -4.01
C LEU A 86 9.90 2.75 -2.95
N ALA A 87 9.30 3.93 -2.76
CA ALA A 87 9.58 4.82 -1.65
C ALA A 87 8.49 4.74 -0.58
N LEU A 88 8.91 4.85 0.68
CA LEU A 88 8.09 4.81 1.89
C LEU A 88 8.37 6.08 2.71
N CYS A 89 7.32 6.70 3.24
CA CYS A 89 7.45 7.84 4.14
C CYS A 89 7.45 7.36 5.60
N ASP A 90 8.37 7.89 6.41
CA ASP A 90 8.38 7.68 7.85
C ASP A 90 7.15 8.34 8.48
N PHE A 91 6.22 7.52 8.99
CA PHE A 91 4.97 7.97 9.60
C PHE A 91 5.18 9.00 10.72
N ARG A 92 6.31 8.95 11.44
CA ARG A 92 6.62 9.91 12.53
C ARG A 92 6.79 11.34 12.03
N THR A 93 6.94 11.52 10.72
CA THR A 93 7.11 12.82 10.05
C THR A 93 5.88 13.26 9.28
N VAL A 94 4.79 12.49 9.34
CA VAL A 94 3.52 12.78 8.67
C VAL A 94 2.60 13.53 9.63
N ASP A 95 2.11 14.69 9.23
CA ASP A 95 1.01 15.38 9.91
C ASP A 95 -0.31 14.81 9.39
N VAL A 96 -0.94 13.90 10.15
CA VAL A 96 -2.15 13.17 9.71
C VAL A 96 -3.29 14.10 9.32
N GLU A 97 -3.42 15.26 9.96
CA GLU A 97 -4.50 16.21 9.70
C GLU A 97 -4.23 17.08 8.46
N LYS A 98 -2.96 17.45 8.24
CA LYS A 98 -2.59 18.38 7.16
C LYS A 98 -2.10 17.70 5.89
N ASP A 99 -1.41 16.58 6.03
CA ASP A 99 -0.74 15.91 4.91
C ASP A 99 -1.67 14.94 4.18
N LEU A 100 -2.68 14.38 4.84
CA LEU A 100 -3.56 13.37 4.25
C LEU A 100 -4.85 13.98 3.73
N LEU A 101 -5.16 13.75 2.46
CA LEU A 101 -6.40 14.17 1.82
C LEU A 101 -7.17 12.95 1.34
N ALA A 102 -8.39 12.76 1.85
CA ALA A 102 -9.27 11.71 1.34
C ALA A 102 -9.64 11.98 -0.13
N ILE A 103 -9.41 10.99 -0.98
CA ILE A 103 -9.72 11.01 -2.42
C ILE A 103 -10.64 9.85 -2.72
N ALA A 104 -11.84 10.16 -3.19
CA ALA A 104 -12.84 9.18 -3.60
C ALA A 104 -12.38 8.43 -4.87
N LEU A 105 -12.54 7.11 -4.85
CA LEU A 105 -12.40 6.21 -5.98
C LEU A 105 -13.78 5.70 -6.38
N VAL A 106 -14.38 6.34 -7.38
CA VAL A 106 -15.73 6.00 -7.85
C VAL A 106 -15.63 4.92 -8.92
N TYR A 107 -16.25 3.77 -8.66
CA TYR A 107 -16.44 2.68 -9.61
C TYR A 107 -17.94 2.55 -9.93
N PRO A 108 -18.32 1.89 -11.05
CA PRO A 108 -19.73 1.71 -11.39
C PRO A 108 -20.58 1.02 -10.31
N ASP A 109 -19.97 0.12 -9.52
CA ASP A 109 -20.64 -0.71 -8.51
C ASP A 109 -20.39 -0.27 -7.06
N ARG A 110 -19.46 0.67 -6.83
CA ARG A 110 -19.01 1.04 -5.47
C ARG A 110 -18.25 2.35 -5.45
N GLU A 111 -18.16 2.92 -4.25
CA GLU A 111 -17.18 3.95 -3.94
C GLU A 111 -16.15 3.38 -2.96
N GLY A 112 -14.88 3.65 -3.23
CA GLY A 112 -13.79 3.47 -2.29
C GLY A 112 -13.13 4.81 -2.01
N GLU A 113 -12.13 4.83 -1.14
CA GLU A 113 -11.41 6.05 -0.79
C GLU A 113 -9.95 5.71 -0.48
N THR A 114 -9.05 6.61 -0.87
CA THR A 114 -7.61 6.54 -0.57
C THR A 114 -7.18 7.85 0.05
N TYR A 115 -6.00 7.89 0.66
CA TYR A 115 -5.38 9.19 0.94
C TYR A 115 -4.42 9.57 -0.19
N GLY A 116 -4.60 10.74 -0.76
CA GLY A 116 -3.52 11.48 -1.40
C GLY A 116 -2.67 12.17 -0.34
N VAL A 117 -1.38 12.33 -0.62
CA VAL A 117 -0.43 12.91 0.34
C VAL A 117 0.03 14.27 -0.17
N LYS A 118 -0.26 15.34 0.59
CA LYS A 118 0.22 16.68 0.31
C LYS A 118 1.69 16.80 0.66
N TYR A 119 2.40 17.63 -0.10
CA TYR A 119 3.78 17.96 0.17
C TYR A 119 3.91 18.66 1.53
N ASN A 120 4.87 18.20 2.32
CA ASN A 120 5.32 18.83 3.54
C ASN A 120 6.83 18.59 3.65
N GLU A 121 7.60 19.65 3.84
CA GLU A 121 9.08 19.60 3.87
C GLU A 121 9.64 18.74 5.01
N ASN A 122 8.84 18.49 6.05
CA ASN A 122 9.25 17.65 7.17
C ASN A 122 9.18 16.16 6.88
N GLN A 123 8.45 15.75 5.82
CA GLN A 123 8.28 14.35 5.45
C GLN A 123 9.62 13.72 5.08
N ARG A 124 9.95 12.61 5.74
CA ARG A 124 11.17 11.84 5.46
C ARG A 124 10.84 10.60 4.67
N TRP A 125 11.29 10.60 3.42
CA TRP A 125 11.12 9.49 2.49
C TRP A 125 12.40 8.66 2.41
N VAL A 126 12.23 7.34 2.42
CA VAL A 126 13.30 6.35 2.26
C VAL A 126 12.90 5.34 1.19
N TYR A 127 13.88 4.74 0.55
CA TYR A 127 13.66 3.65 -0.40
C TYR A 127 14.83 2.66 -0.36
N LEU A 128 14.55 1.40 -0.67
CA LEU A 128 15.59 0.38 -0.85
C LEU A 128 15.95 0.33 -2.34
N ARG A 129 17.13 0.83 -2.68
CA ARG A 129 17.63 0.81 -4.06
C ARG A 129 18.02 -0.61 -4.46
N GLY A 130 17.50 -1.09 -5.59
CA GLY A 130 17.89 -2.39 -6.14
C GLY A 130 17.37 -3.58 -5.34
N MET A 131 16.18 -3.44 -4.74
CA MET A 131 15.52 -4.53 -4.02
C MET A 131 15.39 -5.77 -4.92
N ASP A 132 15.74 -6.93 -4.39
CA ASP A 132 15.76 -8.21 -5.10
C ASP A 132 14.39 -8.90 -5.07
N PRO A 133 14.02 -9.72 -6.07
CA PRO A 133 12.79 -10.52 -6.02
C PRO A 133 12.63 -11.42 -4.78
N ASP A 134 13.72 -11.82 -4.12
CA ASP A 134 13.67 -12.62 -2.88
C ASP A 134 13.42 -11.78 -1.61
N GLU A 135 13.46 -10.46 -1.72
CA GLU A 135 13.13 -9.53 -0.65
C GLU A 135 11.64 -9.15 -0.69
N VAL A 136 11.08 -8.81 0.48
CA VAL A 136 9.70 -8.33 0.61
C VAL A 136 9.64 -7.10 1.50
N ALA A 137 8.85 -6.12 1.07
CA ALA A 137 8.51 -4.95 1.87
C ALA A 137 7.08 -5.11 2.38
N LEU A 138 6.88 -4.92 3.69
CA LEU A 138 5.54 -4.82 4.26
C LEU A 138 5.17 -3.35 4.42
N ILE A 139 4.06 -2.96 3.80
CA ILE A 139 3.54 -1.59 3.84
C ILE A 139 2.27 -1.62 4.68
N LYS A 140 2.30 -0.96 5.84
CA LYS A 140 1.08 -0.81 6.63
C LYS A 140 0.21 0.26 5.98
N CYS A 141 -0.94 -0.12 5.44
CA CYS A 141 -1.87 0.81 4.83
C CYS A 141 -2.94 1.29 5.82
N PHE A 142 -3.18 0.54 6.90
CA PHE A 142 -4.12 0.90 7.96
C PHE A 142 -3.85 0.13 9.26
N ASP A 143 -4.11 0.77 10.39
CA ASP A 143 -4.20 0.18 11.74
C ASP A 143 -5.46 0.70 12.43
N SER A 144 -6.29 -0.20 12.98
CA SER A 144 -7.48 0.24 13.73
C SER A 144 -7.15 0.80 15.12
N GLN A 145 -5.92 0.61 15.60
CA GLN A 145 -5.46 1.19 16.86
C GLN A 145 -5.10 2.68 16.67
N GLN A 146 -6.03 3.56 17.00
CA GLN A 146 -5.91 5.02 16.81
C GLN A 146 -5.58 5.81 18.10
N ASP A 147 -5.01 5.15 19.12
CA ASP A 147 -4.64 5.75 20.41
C ASP A 147 -3.30 6.49 20.41
N GLY A 148 -2.66 6.63 19.23
CA GLY A 148 -1.35 7.26 19.06
C GLY A 148 -0.16 6.37 19.47
N SER A 149 -0.39 5.13 19.91
CA SER A 149 0.70 4.22 20.31
C SER A 149 1.43 3.57 19.14
N VAL A 150 0.87 3.63 17.93
CA VAL A 150 1.38 2.95 16.74
C VAL A 150 1.31 3.85 15.51
N ALA A 151 2.15 3.54 14.51
CA ALA A 151 1.98 4.11 13.18
C ALA A 151 0.67 3.62 12.56
N LEU A 152 -0.17 4.55 12.10
CA LEU A 152 -1.49 4.25 11.54
C LEU A 152 -1.41 3.71 10.10
N LEU A 153 -0.44 4.21 9.34
CA LEU A 153 -0.28 3.97 7.91
C LEU A 153 1.12 4.33 7.45
N THR A 154 1.43 4.08 6.18
CA THR A 154 2.70 4.41 5.55
C THR A 154 2.43 4.97 4.16
N PRO A 155 2.58 6.30 3.97
CA PRO A 155 2.56 6.89 2.64
C PRO A 155 3.64 6.25 1.77
N HIS A 156 3.28 5.94 0.53
CA HIS A 156 4.18 5.28 -0.40
C HIS A 156 3.97 5.75 -1.83
N THR A 157 5.01 5.60 -2.64
CA THR A 157 4.98 5.97 -4.06
C THR A 157 6.08 5.23 -4.82
N ALA A 158 6.00 5.24 -6.14
CA ALA A 158 7.14 5.02 -7.01
C ALA A 158 7.65 6.37 -7.54
N PHE A 159 8.96 6.48 -7.79
CA PHE A 159 9.52 7.73 -8.29
C PHE A 159 10.58 7.48 -9.37
N SER A 160 10.82 8.47 -10.23
CA SER A 160 11.93 8.41 -11.19
C SER A 160 13.25 8.65 -10.45
N ASP A 161 14.03 7.60 -10.20
CA ASP A 161 15.36 7.72 -9.62
C ASP A 161 16.36 8.19 -10.70
N PRO A 162 16.97 9.40 -10.56
CA PRO A 162 17.93 9.92 -11.54
C PRO A 162 19.23 9.10 -11.63
N THR A 163 19.46 8.19 -10.68
CA THR A 163 20.62 7.29 -10.66
C THR A 163 20.35 5.93 -11.31
N THR A 164 19.16 5.75 -11.91
CA THR A 164 18.80 4.52 -12.62
C THR A 164 19.69 4.37 -13.87
N PRO A 165 20.42 3.24 -14.06
CA PRO A 165 21.16 2.99 -15.28
C PRO A 165 20.26 3.01 -16.53
N ALA A 166 20.78 3.52 -17.66
CA ALA A 166 20.01 3.65 -18.90
C ALA A 166 19.56 2.29 -19.47
N ASP A 167 20.29 1.23 -19.16
CA ASP A 167 20.03 -0.16 -19.55
C ASP A 167 19.30 -0.97 -18.46
N ALA A 168 18.89 -0.33 -17.37
CA ALA A 168 18.14 -1.00 -16.31
C ALA A 168 16.82 -1.58 -16.88
N PRO A 169 16.48 -2.82 -16.52
CA PRO A 169 15.22 -3.41 -16.93
C PRO A 169 14.04 -2.64 -16.33
N LEU A 170 12.97 -2.54 -17.10
CA LEU A 170 11.74 -1.84 -16.70
C LEU A 170 11.01 -2.60 -15.61
N ARG A 171 10.62 -1.89 -14.54
CA ARG A 171 10.13 -2.50 -13.30
C ARG A 171 8.94 -3.44 -13.53
N GLU A 172 9.05 -4.63 -12.96
CA GLU A 172 7.93 -5.55 -12.75
C GLU A 172 7.81 -5.91 -11.27
N SER A 173 6.66 -5.59 -10.67
CA SER A 173 6.41 -5.78 -9.24
C SER A 173 5.01 -6.31 -8.98
N ILE A 174 4.85 -7.01 -7.86
CA ILE A 174 3.54 -7.43 -7.34
C ILE A 174 3.31 -6.80 -5.97
N GLU A 175 2.05 -6.49 -5.71
CA GLU A 175 1.55 -6.16 -4.39
C GLU A 175 0.42 -7.11 -4.02
N LEU A 176 0.50 -7.71 -2.83
CA LEU A 176 -0.56 -8.53 -2.23
C LEU A 176 -1.16 -7.78 -1.04
N ARG A 177 -2.49 -7.73 -0.93
CA ARG A 177 -3.17 -6.97 0.12
C ARG A 177 -3.86 -7.89 1.11
N PHE A 178 -3.55 -7.70 2.40
CA PHE A 178 -4.03 -8.57 3.47
C PHE A 178 -4.85 -7.78 4.49
N LEU A 179 -5.97 -8.36 4.90
CA LEU A 179 -6.60 -8.06 6.19
C LEU A 179 -5.93 -8.93 7.26
N VAL A 180 -5.53 -8.32 8.36
CA VAL A 180 -4.75 -8.95 9.43
C VAL A 180 -5.44 -8.70 10.78
N PHE A 181 -5.79 -9.75 11.51
CA PHE A 181 -6.53 -9.70 12.79
C PHE A 181 -5.75 -10.39 13.91
N TYR A 182 -5.92 -9.91 15.15
CA TYR A 182 -5.06 -10.20 16.30
C TYR A 182 -5.80 -10.76 17.52
N ASP A 183 -6.92 -11.47 17.31
CA ASP A 183 -7.84 -12.00 18.35
C ASP A 183 -7.22 -12.27 19.74
#